data_AF-A0A255H0Y0-F1
#
_entry.id   AF-A0A255H0Y0-F1
#
_cell.length_a   1.000
_cell.length_b   1.000
_cell.length_c   1.000
_cell.angle_alpha   90.00
_cell.angle_beta   90.00
_cell.angle_gamma   90.00
#
_symmetry.space_group_name_H-M   'P 1'
#
loop_
_entity.id
_entity.type
_entity.pdbx_description
1 polymer ?
#
loop_
_entity_poly.entity_id
_entity_poly.type
_entity_poly.pdbx_seq_one_letter_code
_entity_poly.pdbx_strand_id
1 'polypeptide(L)' 'RIGDDHLPKTVLVAEADTVVGLVAGALTVDQAFDAGELRGEAGALRRAFA' A
#
# COMPACT_ATOMS: atom_id res chain seq x y z
N ARG A 1 4.37 15.76 22.47
CA ARG A 1 5.07 14.61 21.86
C ARG A 1 3.98 13.67 21.41
N ILE A 2 3.79 13.45 20.10
CA ILE A 2 2.87 12.42 19.63
C ILE A 2 3.47 11.09 20.14
N GLY A 3 2.74 10.38 21.02
CA GLY A 3 3.17 9.07 21.49
C GLY A 3 3.11 8.06 20.34
N ASP A 4 3.97 7.05 20.38
CA ASP A 4 4.13 6.04 19.33
C ASP A 4 2.83 5.24 19.04
N ASP A 5 1.84 5.35 19.91
CA ASP A 5 0.48 4.82 19.76
C ASP A 5 -0.26 5.30 18.49
N HIS A 6 0.22 6.37 17.84
CA HIS A 6 -0.38 6.94 16.62
C HIS A 6 0.45 6.68 15.35
N LEU A 7 1.52 5.89 15.43
CA LEU A 7 2.30 5.58 14.24
C LEU A 7 1.52 4.64 13.30
N PRO A 8 1.48 4.93 11.99
CA PRO A 8 0.83 4.04 11.05
C PRO A 8 1.58 2.70 11.00
N LYS A 9 0.82 1.61 10.92
CA LYS A 9 1.39 0.25 10.79
C LYS A 9 2.24 0.07 9.54
N THR A 10 1.97 0.87 8.49
CA THR A 10 2.78 0.94 7.29
C THR A 10 2.58 2.28 6.58
N VAL A 11 3.57 2.68 5.78
CA VAL A 11 3.45 3.80 4.85
C VAL A 11 3.48 3.24 3.45
N LEU A 12 2.43 3.52 2.69
CA LEU A 12 2.35 3.22 1.27
C LEU A 12 3.23 4.20 0.50
N VAL A 13 4.17 3.68 -0.29
CA VAL A 13 4.93 4.47 -1.28
C VAL A 13 4.79 3.82 -2.64
N ALA A 14 4.21 4.55 -3.58
CA ALA A 14 3.96 4.15 -4.96
C ALA A 14 3.72 5.39 -5.83
N GLU A 15 3.80 5.23 -7.14
CA GLU A 15 3.37 6.25 -8.10
C GLU A 15 1.84 6.45 -8.05
N ALA A 16 1.36 7.62 -8.45
CA ALA A 16 -0.06 7.96 -8.40
C ALA A 16 -0.92 6.98 -9.21
N ASP A 17 -0.46 6.57 -10.39
CA ASP A 17 -1.18 5.65 -11.28
C ASP A 17 -1.31 4.25 -10.65
N THR A 18 -0.29 3.79 -9.95
CA THR A 18 -0.33 2.53 -9.19
C THR A 18 -1.38 2.62 -8.08
N VAL A 19 -1.46 3.74 -7.35
CA VAL A 19 -2.49 3.94 -6.31
C VAL A 19 -3.89 3.94 -6.92
N VAL A 20 -4.10 4.63 -8.03
CA VAL A 20 -5.40 4.65 -8.72
C VAL A 20 -5.78 3.25 -9.21
N GLY A 21 -4.84 2.50 -9.80
CA GLY A 21 -5.05 1.13 -10.25
C GLY A 21 -5.46 0.18 -9.13
N LEU A 22 -4.83 0.31 -7.95
CA LEU A 22 -5.20 -0.45 -6.75
C LEU A 22 -6.62 -0.12 -6.28
N VAL A 23 -6.97 1.17 -6.17
CA VAL A 23 -8.32 1.60 -5.73
C VAL A 23 -9.40 1.20 -6.74
N ALA A 24 -9.09 1.22 -8.03
CA ALA A 24 -10.02 0.84 -9.08
C ALA A 24 -10.18 -0.68 -9.24
N GLY A 25 -9.38 -1.49 -8.53
CA GLY A 25 -9.35 -2.95 -8.68
C GLY A 25 -8.75 -3.44 -10.01
N ALA A 26 -8.09 -2.54 -10.76
CA ALA A 26 -7.42 -2.86 -12.02
C ALA A 26 -6.02 -3.47 -11.79
N LEU A 27 -5.45 -3.25 -10.61
CA LEU A 27 -4.16 -3.77 -10.16
C LEU A 27 -4.32 -4.38 -8.77
N THR A 28 -3.74 -5.56 -8.53
CA THR A 28 -3.71 -6.14 -7.18
C THR A 28 -2.44 -5.73 -6.43
N VAL A 29 -2.50 -5.77 -5.09
CA VAL A 29 -1.33 -5.51 -4.23
C VAL A 29 -0.17 -6.44 -4.59
N ASP A 30 -0.44 -7.72 -4.86
CA ASP A 30 0.61 -8.69 -5.20
C ASP A 30 1.27 -8.36 -6.55
N GLN A 31 0.48 -8.00 -7.57
CA GLN A 31 1.02 -7.58 -8.87
C GLN A 31 1.92 -6.34 -8.74
N ALA A 32 1.50 -5.35 -7.96
CA ALA A 32 2.27 -4.13 -7.76
C ALA A 32 3.57 -4.37 -6.95
N PHE A 33 3.55 -5.32 -6.00
CA PHE A 33 4.75 -5.75 -5.27
C PHE A 33 5.73 -6.48 -6.18
N ASP A 34 5.24 -7.44 -6.96
CA ASP A 34 6.07 -8.23 -7.87
C ASP A 34 6.70 -7.37 -8.98
N ALA A 35 6.01 -6.30 -9.39
CA ALA A 35 6.53 -5.29 -10.31
C ALA A 35 7.52 -4.31 -9.67
N GLY A 36 7.65 -4.29 -8.34
CA GLY A 36 8.51 -3.36 -7.61
C GLY A 36 7.98 -1.93 -7.51
N GLU A 37 6.72 -1.72 -7.89
CA GLU A 37 6.04 -0.40 -7.91
C GLU A 37 5.50 0.00 -6.54
N LEU A 38 5.43 -0.97 -5.62
CA LEU A 38 4.80 -0.83 -4.32
C LEU A 38 5.81 -1.08 -3.19
N ARG A 39 5.91 -0.14 -2.25
CA ARG A 39 6.66 -0.32 -1.00
C ARG A 39 5.75 -0.12 0.21
N GLY A 40 5.94 -0.98 1.20
CA GLY A 40 5.20 -1.01 2.45
C GLY A 40 5.13 -2.43 3.02
N GLU A 41 4.33 -2.64 4.07
CA GLU A 41 4.09 -3.95 4.67
C GLU A 41 2.94 -4.63 3.92
N ALA A 42 3.26 -5.72 3.21
CA ALA A 42 2.34 -6.33 2.25
C ALA A 42 1.03 -6.81 2.88
N GLY A 43 1.05 -7.36 4.10
CA GLY A 43 -0.16 -7.79 4.80
C GLY A 43 -1.10 -6.64 5.15
N ALA A 44 -0.57 -5.51 5.62
CA ALA A 44 -1.33 -4.31 5.91
C ALA A 44 -1.91 -3.69 4.63
N LEU A 45 -1.13 -3.63 3.55
CA LEU A 45 -1.61 -3.12 2.27
C LEU A 45 -2.69 -4.02 1.67
N ARG A 46 -2.53 -5.36 1.70
CA ARG A 46 -3.58 -6.30 1.27
C ARG A 46 -4.89 -6.07 2.01
N ARG A 47 -4.86 -5.86 3.33
CA ARG A 47 -6.08 -5.57 4.11
C ARG A 47 -6.69 -4.20 3.80
N ALA A 48 -5.87 -3.23 3.41
CA ALA A 48 -6.34 -1.87 3.12
C ALA A 48 -7.03 -1.76 1.75
N PHE A 49 -6.63 -2.58 0.78
CA PHE A 49 -7.16 -2.60 -0.59
C PHE A 49 -8.03 -3.84 -0.90
N ALA A 50 -8.44 -4.60 0.13
CA ALA A 50 -9.32 -5.76 0.00
C ALA A 50 -10.79 -5.37 -0.25
#